data_AF-A0AAE0GEE2-F1
#
_entry.id   AF-A0AAE0GEE2-F1
#
_cell.length_a   1.000
_cell.length_b   1.000
_cell.length_c   1.000
_cell.angle_alpha   90.00
_cell.angle_beta   90.00
_cell.angle_gamma   90.00
#
_symmetry.space_group_name_H-M   'P 1'
#
loop_
_entity.id
_entity.type
_entity.pdbx_description
1 polymer ?
#
loop_
_entity_poly.entity_id
_entity_poly.type
_entity_poly.pdbx_seq_one_letter_code
_entity_poly.pdbx_strand_id
1 'polypeptide(L)'
;MLSMVLKTLVDDARVDATGQNERDNRRSEGVGFSDHGGLFQLSMGIGGVGLILSRRAAIQWRLLERALIKSTPTGFVGGAGGERAQLKGVDDIISLRIPQVELMGTSFQQVRSIVHVDEDPRDLELSVYADGVLCSEVWRGCCFVLDGPRMRVSVMPLNY
;
A
#
# COMPACT_ATOMS: atom_id res chain seq x y z
N MET A 1 14.91 3.83 5.06
CA MET A 1 13.46 3.60 5.27
C MET A 1 12.75 4.94 5.27
N LEU A 2 11.51 4.99 4.77
CA LEU A 2 10.66 6.16 4.69
C LEU A 2 9.40 5.92 5.53
N SER A 3 8.94 6.94 6.27
CA SER A 3 7.66 6.88 6.98
C SER A 3 6.53 7.29 6.05
N MET A 4 5.42 6.55 6.08
CA MET A 4 4.30 6.74 5.18
C MET A 4 2.97 6.51 5.89
N VAL A 5 1.91 7.15 5.41
CA VAL A 5 0.53 6.92 5.87
C VAL A 5 -0.27 6.34 4.72
N LEU A 6 -0.88 5.18 4.95
CA LEU A 6 -1.83 4.57 4.04
C LEU A 6 -3.25 4.89 4.46
N LYS A 7 -4.08 5.30 3.49
CA LYS A 7 -5.51 5.55 3.69
C LYS A 7 -6.31 4.50 2.93
N THR A 8 -7.03 3.71 3.70
CA THR A 8 -7.83 2.58 3.19
C THR A 8 -9.30 2.88 3.43
N LEU A 9 -10.20 2.36 2.59
CA LEU A 9 -11.64 2.58 2.77
C LEU A 9 -12.11 1.92 4.07
N VAL A 10 -12.92 2.63 4.85
CA VAL A 10 -13.70 2.06 5.95
C VAL A 10 -14.94 1.41 5.33
N ASP A 11 -15.06 0.10 5.46
CA ASP A 11 -16.33 -0.58 5.18
C ASP A 11 -17.25 -0.37 6.39
N ASP A 12 -18.41 0.29 6.20
CA ASP A 12 -19.49 0.46 7.18
C ASP A 12 -20.20 -0.88 7.49
N ALA A 13 -19.46 -1.83 8.04
CA ALA A 13 -20.02 -3.07 8.62
C ALA A 13 -20.09 -2.97 10.16
N ARG A 14 -20.43 -1.80 10.68
CA ARG A 14 -20.88 -1.59 12.06
C ARG A 14 -22.31 -1.03 12.09
N VAL A 15 -23.21 -1.80 11.52
CA VAL A 15 -24.65 -1.82 11.82
C VAL A 15 -24.82 -3.26 12.35
N ASP A 16 -25.00 -3.56 13.63
CA ASP A 16 -25.86 -3.00 14.67
C ASP A 16 -25.32 -3.35 16.07
N ALA A 17 -25.70 -2.57 17.09
CA ALA A 17 -26.31 -3.08 18.34
C ALA A 17 -26.35 -2.02 19.46
N THR A 18 -27.06 -0.91 19.24
CA THR A 18 -27.76 -0.21 20.33
C THR A 18 -28.80 0.69 19.68
N GLY A 19 -30.05 0.21 19.64
CA GLY A 19 -31.16 1.08 19.32
C GLY A 19 -31.28 2.14 20.40
N GLN A 20 -31.09 3.41 20.02
CA GLN A 20 -31.71 4.56 20.67
C GLN A 20 -31.49 5.81 19.80
N ASN A 21 -32.62 6.31 19.29
CA ASN A 21 -32.94 7.71 18.98
C ASN A 21 -31.79 8.69 18.77
N GLU A 22 -31.72 9.30 17.59
CA GLU A 22 -32.18 10.68 17.43
C GLU A 22 -32.16 11.11 15.96
N ARG A 23 -33.26 11.75 15.57
CA ARG A 23 -33.37 12.49 14.32
C ARG A 23 -32.40 13.66 14.40
N ASP A 24 -31.38 13.71 13.56
CA ASP A 24 -31.11 14.93 12.78
C ASP A 24 -29.92 14.78 11.81
N ASN A 25 -30.04 15.54 10.73
CA ASN A 25 -28.97 15.98 9.85
C ASN A 25 -28.39 15.00 8.82
N ARG A 26 -29.00 15.06 7.62
CA ARG A 26 -28.33 14.80 6.35
C ARG A 26 -27.08 15.70 6.23
N ARG A 27 -25.92 15.17 6.53
CA ARG A 27 -24.65 15.63 5.96
C ARG A 27 -24.07 14.47 5.17
N SER A 28 -23.71 14.78 3.93
CA SER A 28 -23.04 13.92 2.96
C SER A 28 -22.12 12.91 3.66
N GLU A 29 -22.49 11.63 3.61
CA GLU A 29 -21.63 10.52 4.06
C GLU A 29 -20.40 10.51 3.17
N GLY A 30 -19.38 11.24 3.61
CA GLY A 30 -18.05 11.16 3.02
C GLY A 30 -17.55 9.74 3.21
N VAL A 31 -17.05 9.16 2.12
CA VAL A 31 -16.38 7.86 2.14
C VAL A 31 -15.35 7.85 3.29
N GLY A 32 -15.60 7.08 4.34
CA GLY A 32 -14.72 7.00 5.49
C GLY A 32 -13.39 6.37 5.11
N PHE A 33 -12.27 6.94 5.58
CA PHE A 33 -10.94 6.34 5.43
C PHE A 33 -10.36 5.97 6.80
N SER A 34 -9.71 4.82 6.88
CA SER A 34 -8.87 4.43 8.01
C SER A 34 -7.40 4.71 7.67
N ASP A 35 -6.74 5.42 8.59
CA ASP A 35 -5.34 5.81 8.45
C ASP A 35 -4.43 4.76 9.11
N HIS A 36 -3.41 4.32 8.37
CA HIS A 36 -2.42 3.35 8.81
C HIS A 36 -1.01 3.91 8.57
N GLY A 37 -0.32 4.31 9.64
CA GLY A 37 1.09 4.70 9.57
C GLY A 37 2.02 3.48 9.52
N GLY A 38 3.11 3.57 8.75
CA GLY A 38 4.12 2.50 8.71
C GLY A 38 5.48 2.93 8.15
N LEU A 39 6.48 2.09 8.35
CA LEU A 39 7.83 2.25 7.82
C LEU A 39 8.02 1.41 6.57
N PHE A 40 8.51 2.03 5.50
CA PHE A 40 8.68 1.39 4.20
C PHE A 40 10.13 1.43 3.73
N GLN A 41 10.61 0.31 3.22
CA GLN A 41 11.86 0.27 2.47
C GLN A 41 11.61 0.81 1.06
N LEU A 42 12.53 1.62 0.55
CA LEU A 42 12.45 2.08 -0.84
C LEU A 42 13.13 1.03 -1.73
N SER A 43 12.43 0.58 -2.78
CA SER A 43 13.00 -0.27 -3.83
C SER A 43 12.87 0.40 -5.19
N MET A 44 14.02 0.55 -5.85
CA MET A 44 14.11 1.06 -7.23
C MET A 44 14.19 -0.05 -8.27
N GLY A 45 14.40 -1.30 -7.84
CA GLY A 45 14.53 -2.47 -8.72
C GLY A 45 13.21 -3.18 -9.03
N ILE A 46 12.13 -2.83 -8.33
CA ILE A 46 10.80 -3.43 -8.49
C ILE A 46 9.88 -2.42 -9.16
N GLY A 47 9.37 -2.77 -10.34
CA GLY A 47 8.35 -2.01 -11.07
C GLY A 47 7.07 -2.80 -11.27
N GLY A 48 6.04 -2.17 -11.85
CA GLY A 48 4.74 -2.78 -12.15
C GLY A 48 3.80 -2.95 -10.95
N VAL A 49 4.30 -2.69 -9.74
CA VAL A 49 3.55 -2.56 -8.47
C VAL A 49 4.07 -1.32 -7.75
N GLY A 50 3.19 -0.60 -7.06
CA GLY A 50 3.57 0.56 -6.27
C GLY A 50 3.99 0.20 -4.84
N LEU A 51 3.36 -0.82 -4.26
CA LEU A 51 3.58 -1.18 -2.86
C LEU A 51 3.59 -2.70 -2.68
N ILE A 52 4.55 -3.19 -1.91
CA ILE A 52 4.52 -4.55 -1.38
C ILE A 52 4.33 -4.42 0.12
N LEU A 53 3.26 -4.99 0.64
CA LEU A 53 2.98 -4.97 2.06
C LEU A 53 3.55 -6.22 2.72
N SER A 54 4.18 -6.03 3.88
CA SER A 54 4.49 -7.17 4.74
C SER A 54 3.19 -7.86 5.17
N ARG A 55 3.23 -9.18 5.31
CA ARG A 55 2.11 -9.97 5.79
C ARG A 55 1.65 -9.50 7.16
N ARG A 56 2.59 -9.17 8.05
CA ARG A 56 2.30 -8.62 9.38
C ARG A 56 1.46 -7.34 9.27
N ALA A 57 1.87 -6.36 8.47
CA ALA A 57 1.13 -5.13 8.29
C ALA A 57 -0.22 -5.36 7.63
N ALA A 58 -0.29 -6.23 6.62
CA ALA A 58 -1.52 -6.56 5.92
C ALA A 58 -2.57 -7.20 6.83
N ILE A 59 -2.16 -8.04 7.78
CA ILE A 59 -3.05 -8.62 8.81
C ILE A 59 -3.45 -7.55 9.82
N GLN A 60 -2.49 -6.78 10.34
CA GLN A 60 -2.75 -5.74 11.34
C GLN A 60 -3.75 -4.69 10.83
N TRP A 61 -3.70 -4.37 9.54
CA TRP A 61 -4.60 -3.41 8.88
C TRP A 61 -5.84 -4.07 8.28
N ARG A 62 -6.04 -5.39 8.51
CA ARG A 62 -7.16 -6.19 8.00
C ARG A 62 -7.30 -6.14 6.47
N LEU A 63 -6.20 -5.89 5.75
CA LEU A 63 -6.19 -5.82 4.29
C LEU A 63 -6.17 -7.20 3.66
N LEU A 64 -5.45 -8.15 4.27
CA LEU A 64 -5.36 -9.52 3.77
C LEU A 64 -6.73 -10.22 3.81
N GLU A 65 -7.43 -10.15 4.94
CA GLU A 65 -8.78 -10.70 5.11
C GLU A 65 -9.77 -10.10 4.09
N ARG A 66 -9.77 -8.77 3.94
CA ARG A 66 -10.62 -8.07 2.97
C ARG A 66 -10.32 -8.47 1.53
N ALA A 67 -9.04 -8.62 1.20
CA ALA A 67 -8.62 -8.93 -0.15
C ALA A 67 -8.90 -10.39 -0.52
N LEU A 68 -8.76 -11.33 0.43
CA LEU A 68 -9.14 -12.74 0.25
C LEU A 68 -10.64 -12.93 -0.06
N ILE A 69 -11.52 -12.07 0.49
CA ILE A 69 -12.96 -12.11 0.19
C ILE A 69 -13.24 -11.67 -1.25
N LYS A 70 -12.45 -10.72 -1.78
CA LYS A 70 -12.72 -10.03 -3.05
C LYS A 70 -11.88 -10.52 -4.22
N SER A 71 -10.82 -11.29 -3.98
CA SER A 71 -9.85 -11.67 -5.01
C SER A 71 -9.23 -13.03 -4.77
N THR A 72 -8.99 -13.75 -5.86
CA THR A 72 -8.24 -15.01 -5.85
C THR A 72 -6.75 -14.72 -5.83
N PRO A 73 -5.96 -15.39 -4.97
CA PRO A 73 -4.50 -15.33 -5.02
C PRO A 73 -3.96 -15.72 -6.40
N THR A 74 -2.85 -15.09 -6.79
CA THR A 74 -2.16 -15.31 -8.06
C THR A 74 -0.65 -15.35 -7.81
N GLY A 75 0.12 -16.14 -8.55
CA GLY A 75 1.57 -16.27 -8.32
C GLY A 75 2.48 -15.25 -9.01
N PHE A 76 1.95 -14.19 -9.65
CA PHE A 76 2.77 -13.33 -10.53
C PHE A 76 2.68 -11.84 -10.19
N VAL A 77 3.85 -11.19 -10.20
CA VAL A 77 3.99 -9.74 -10.20
C VAL A 77 4.47 -9.30 -11.59
N GLY A 78 3.88 -8.24 -12.15
CA GLY A 78 4.43 -7.65 -13.37
C GLY A 78 5.68 -6.86 -12.99
N GLY A 79 6.84 -7.19 -13.53
CA GLY A 79 8.10 -6.47 -13.26
C GLY A 79 8.25 -5.20 -14.10
N ALA A 80 9.29 -4.41 -13.79
CA ALA A 80 9.71 -3.29 -14.63
C ALA A 80 10.12 -3.82 -16.02
N GLY A 81 9.41 -3.41 -17.08
CA GLY A 81 9.67 -3.88 -18.46
C GLY A 81 8.69 -4.94 -18.99
N GLY A 82 7.71 -5.36 -18.20
CA GLY A 82 6.62 -6.24 -18.68
C GLY A 82 6.91 -7.74 -18.60
N GLU A 83 8.12 -8.15 -18.21
CA GLU A 83 8.39 -9.54 -17.84
C GLU A 83 7.68 -9.88 -16.53
N ARG A 84 7.00 -11.03 -16.50
CA ARG A 84 6.39 -11.58 -15.29
C ARG A 84 7.53 -12.04 -14.37
N ALA A 85 7.76 -11.30 -13.30
CA ALA A 85 8.70 -11.70 -12.26
C ALA A 85 7.93 -12.45 -11.18
N GLN A 86 8.28 -13.71 -10.97
CA GLN A 86 7.87 -14.44 -9.79
C GLN A 86 8.88 -14.13 -8.67
N LEU A 87 8.41 -13.52 -7.58
CA LEU A 87 9.21 -13.37 -6.37
C LEU A 87 9.53 -14.78 -5.85
N LYS A 88 10.81 -15.04 -5.52
CA LYS A 88 11.27 -16.42 -5.27
C LYS A 88 10.68 -16.95 -3.97
N GLY A 89 10.07 -18.15 -4.05
CA GLY A 89 9.64 -18.91 -2.87
C GLY A 89 8.25 -18.57 -2.35
N VAL A 90 7.40 -17.88 -3.12
CA VAL A 90 6.00 -17.62 -2.76
C VAL A 90 5.07 -17.96 -3.91
N ASP A 91 4.03 -18.75 -3.64
CA ASP A 91 3.07 -19.22 -4.65
C ASP A 91 1.81 -18.34 -4.71
N ASP A 92 1.39 -17.76 -3.59
CA ASP A 92 0.14 -17.01 -3.48
C ASP A 92 0.35 -15.52 -3.15
N ILE A 93 0.02 -14.67 -4.13
CA ILE A 93 0.06 -13.21 -4.03
C ILE A 93 -1.33 -12.65 -4.29
N ILE A 94 -1.78 -11.76 -3.41
CA ILE A 94 -3.00 -11.00 -3.62
C ILE A 94 -2.66 -9.61 -4.10
N SER A 95 -3.19 -9.25 -5.26
CA SER A 95 -3.16 -7.88 -5.78
C SER A 95 -4.35 -7.08 -5.26
N LEU A 96 -4.08 -5.91 -4.71
CA LEU A 96 -5.10 -4.96 -4.25
C LEU A 96 -4.78 -3.55 -4.74
N ARG A 97 -5.79 -2.67 -4.73
CA ARG A 97 -5.60 -1.24 -4.98
C ARG A 97 -5.84 -0.48 -3.70
N ILE A 98 -4.80 0.20 -3.23
CA ILE A 98 -4.90 1.06 -2.07
C ILE A 98 -5.46 2.40 -2.56
N PRO A 99 -6.59 2.85 -2.01
CA PRO A 99 -7.25 4.06 -2.46
C PRO A 99 -6.33 5.27 -2.44
N GLN A 100 -5.59 5.45 -1.34
CA GLN A 100 -4.70 6.58 -1.17
C GLN A 100 -3.48 6.22 -0.31
N VAL A 101 -2.32 6.70 -0.75
CA VAL A 101 -1.04 6.59 -0.04
C VAL A 101 -0.45 7.99 0.10
N GLU A 102 -0.10 8.39 1.31
CA GLU A 102 0.46 9.70 1.63
C GLU A 102 1.92 9.57 2.09
N LEU A 103 2.79 10.30 1.40
CA LEU A 103 4.22 10.30 1.65
C LEU A 103 4.80 11.70 1.50
N MET A 104 5.43 12.21 2.55
CA MET A 104 6.07 13.54 2.56
C MET A 104 5.12 14.66 2.07
N GLY A 105 3.83 14.58 2.42
CA GLY A 105 2.81 15.54 2.00
C GLY A 105 2.27 15.35 0.57
N THR A 106 2.78 14.36 -0.17
CA THR A 106 2.26 13.98 -1.50
C THR A 106 1.25 12.84 -1.36
N SER A 107 0.15 12.89 -2.11
CA SER A 107 -0.90 11.87 -2.13
C SER A 107 -0.91 11.13 -3.46
N PHE A 108 -0.87 9.80 -3.40
CA PHE A 108 -0.94 8.89 -4.55
C PHE A 108 -2.24 8.12 -4.48
N GLN A 109 -2.99 8.08 -5.59
CA GLN A 109 -4.31 7.48 -5.65
C GLN A 109 -4.27 6.11 -6.35
N GLN A 110 -5.14 5.19 -5.93
CA GLN A 110 -5.33 3.88 -6.56
C GLN A 110 -4.04 3.06 -6.74
N VAL A 111 -3.17 3.12 -5.73
CA VAL A 111 -1.84 2.52 -5.75
C VAL A 111 -1.97 1.00 -5.80
N ARG A 112 -1.53 0.40 -6.92
CA ARG A 112 -1.46 -1.05 -7.05
C ARG A 112 -0.49 -1.58 -6.01
N SER A 113 -0.98 -2.48 -5.18
CA SER A 113 -0.24 -3.06 -4.07
C SER A 113 -0.39 -4.56 -4.07
N ILE A 114 0.58 -5.27 -3.50
CA ILE A 114 0.51 -6.72 -3.35
C ILE A 114 0.79 -7.12 -1.89
N VAL A 115 0.20 -8.24 -1.51
CA VAL A 115 0.43 -8.93 -0.23
C VAL A 115 0.70 -10.40 -0.53
N HIS A 116 1.69 -10.96 0.14
CA HIS A 116 1.94 -12.39 0.13
C HIS A 116 1.08 -13.09 1.19
N VAL A 117 0.40 -14.17 0.81
CA VAL A 117 -0.58 -14.84 1.68
C VAL A 117 0.09 -15.64 2.79
N ASP A 118 1.17 -16.34 2.46
CA ASP A 118 1.82 -17.30 3.36
C ASP A 118 2.95 -16.66 4.17
N GLU A 119 3.96 -16.13 3.48
CA GLU A 119 5.13 -15.51 4.08
C GLU A 119 5.66 -14.34 3.26
N ASP A 120 6.37 -13.43 3.92
CA ASP A 120 7.06 -12.34 3.24
C ASP A 120 8.22 -12.90 2.40
N PRO A 121 8.39 -12.46 1.14
CA PRO A 121 9.43 -12.96 0.25
C PRO A 121 10.83 -12.74 0.81
N ARG A 122 11.67 -13.78 0.78
CA ARG A 122 13.04 -13.72 1.28
C ARG A 122 13.93 -12.78 0.45
N ASP A 123 13.64 -12.66 -0.84
CA ASP A 123 14.34 -11.79 -1.79
C ASP A 123 14.02 -10.31 -1.63
N LEU A 124 12.96 -9.95 -0.88
CA LEU A 124 12.71 -8.56 -0.51
C LEU A 124 13.63 -8.05 0.61
N GLU A 125 14.34 -8.95 1.30
CA GLU A 125 15.23 -8.65 2.44
C GLU A 125 14.57 -7.65 3.41
N LEU A 126 13.29 -7.87 3.70
CA LEU A 126 12.49 -6.93 4.45
C LEU A 126 13.03 -6.83 5.89
N SER A 127 13.37 -5.61 6.32
CA SER A 127 13.67 -5.34 7.72
C SER A 127 12.49 -5.76 8.61
N VAL A 128 12.78 -6.33 9.79
CA VAL A 128 11.76 -6.71 10.78
C VAL A 128 10.90 -5.54 11.26
N TYR A 129 11.40 -4.31 11.09
CA TYR A 129 10.70 -3.08 11.44
C TYR A 129 9.94 -2.45 10.27
N ALA A 130 10.14 -2.94 9.05
CA ALA A 130 9.43 -2.43 7.89
C ALA A 130 8.03 -3.08 7.80
N ASP A 131 7.04 -2.27 7.47
CA ASP A 131 5.68 -2.67 7.18
C ASP A 131 5.50 -3.01 5.69
N GLY A 132 6.50 -2.72 4.86
CA GLY A 132 6.54 -3.10 3.45
C GLY A 132 7.64 -2.43 2.64
N VAL A 133 7.52 -2.54 1.32
CA VAL A 133 8.39 -1.95 0.31
C VAL A 133 7.59 -0.98 -0.56
N LEU A 134 8.09 0.23 -0.69
CA LEU A 134 7.63 1.22 -1.64
C LEU A 134 8.44 1.08 -2.94
N CYS A 135 7.75 0.77 -4.03
CA CYS A 135 8.34 0.42 -5.31
C CYS A 135 8.39 1.62 -6.27
N SER A 136 9.16 1.50 -7.35
CA SER A 136 9.43 2.62 -8.24
C SER A 136 8.19 3.13 -8.99
N GLU A 137 7.16 2.30 -9.14
CA GLU A 137 5.93 2.66 -9.87
C GLU A 137 5.17 3.82 -9.20
N VAL A 138 5.25 3.97 -7.87
CA VAL A 138 4.59 5.10 -7.17
C VAL A 138 5.21 6.44 -7.58
N TRP A 139 6.48 6.43 -7.96
CA TRP A 139 7.21 7.63 -8.38
C TRP A 139 7.02 7.96 -9.86
N ARG A 140 6.22 7.19 -10.60
CA ARG A 140 5.96 7.49 -11.99
C ARG A 140 5.26 8.84 -12.09
N GLY A 141 5.87 9.79 -12.81
CA GLY A 141 5.40 11.17 -12.86
C GLY A 141 5.85 12.02 -11.66
N CYS A 142 6.81 11.56 -10.86
CA CYS A 142 7.49 12.35 -9.85
C CYS A 142 8.97 12.52 -10.20
N CYS A 143 9.54 13.67 -9.87
CA CYS A 143 10.97 13.88 -9.77
C CYS A 143 11.43 13.39 -8.40
N PHE A 144 12.30 12.38 -8.39
CA PHE A 144 12.96 11.90 -7.19
C PHE A 144 14.34 12.54 -7.08
N VAL A 145 14.55 13.38 -6.06
CA VAL A 145 15.79 14.11 -5.85
C VAL A 145 16.55 13.52 -4.66
N LEU A 146 17.74 13.01 -4.94
CA LEU A 146 18.72 12.60 -3.95
C LEU A 146 19.78 13.70 -3.79
N ASP A 147 19.65 14.52 -2.76
CA ASP A 147 20.64 15.52 -2.39
C ASP A 147 21.62 14.90 -1.37
N GLY A 148 22.63 14.20 -1.90
CA GLY A 148 23.68 13.54 -1.12
C GLY A 148 24.43 14.48 -0.17
N PRO A 149 24.90 15.66 -0.60
CA PRO A 149 25.59 16.62 0.27
C PRO A 149 24.78 17.05 1.51
N ARG A 150 23.45 17.11 1.39
CA ARG A 150 22.57 17.48 2.51
C ARG A 150 21.88 16.29 3.17
N MET A 151 22.14 15.07 2.70
CA MET A 151 21.46 13.83 3.13
C MET A 151 19.93 13.94 3.05
N ARG A 152 19.42 14.54 1.98
CA ARG A 152 17.98 14.77 1.79
C ARG A 152 17.44 13.96 0.62
N VAL A 153 16.23 13.47 0.80
CA VAL A 153 15.41 12.87 -0.25
C VAL A 153 14.19 13.76 -0.42
N SER A 154 13.91 14.17 -1.65
CA SER A 154 12.69 14.89 -1.99
C SER A 154 11.97 14.19 -3.12
N VAL A 155 10.65 14.21 -3.05
CA VAL A 155 9.76 13.72 -4.10
C VAL A 155 8.91 14.90 -4.50
N MET A 156 8.92 15.22 -5.79
CA MET A 156 8.12 16.31 -6.32
C MET A 156 7.27 15.78 -7.47
N PRO A 157 5.94 15.96 -7.47
CA PRO A 157 5.15 15.63 -8.65
C PRO A 157 5.63 16.45 -9.85
N LEU A 158 5.78 15.80 -11.00
CA LEU A 158 6.03 16.47 -12.28
C LEU A 158 4.70 17.00 -12.79
N ASN A 159 4.50 18.31 -12.68
CA ASN A 159 3.40 18.99 -13.35
C ASN A 159 3.74 19.05 -14.84
N TYR A 160 3.14 18.16 -15.64
CA TYR A 160 3.13 18.27 -17.10
C TYR A 160 1.89 19.02 -17.57
#